data_AF-A0A915U6S7-F1
#
_entry.id   AF-A0A915U6S7-F1
#
_cell.length_a   1.000
_cell.length_b   1.000
_cell.length_c   1.000
_cell.angle_alpha   90.00
_cell.angle_beta   90.00
_cell.angle_gamma   90.00
#
_symmetry.space_group_name_H-M   'P 1'
#
loop_
_entity.id
_entity.type
_entity.pdbx_description
1 polymer ?
#
loop_
_entity_poly.entity_id
_entity_poly.type
_entity_poly.pdbx_seq_one_letter_code
_entity_poly.pdbx_strand_id
1 'polypeptide(L)'
;MDSVAQRAADERGRVESISIATVAPIAGTQGCPYCGSPAARTGAQFCSACGSALSQSSPDAPSTVSVAGPHDAAQGPSAGTGVLLILVFLALAGWWAYDYYAAHIATIEPSSISASLETTSAESHVAPTASAPADAAPVDQKPAEPTTFSTGNMEEALRVLGSDPTPESLQAVTGALGQLTLPLQGDSGAARALNTRALALSNAEMYASAVPLLAEAAAVDPRDAEIRENYAYVLWRSGDPVRARGFAMDSVMLAPSRASAWANLGHVLALDGEGDAALGCYKAAFILSANPDNTIEFFRKRLEVETAPQLLQAITRFLERHDATLAATPVPASDPAVP
;
A
#
# COMPACT_ATOMS: atom_id res chain seq x y z
N MET A 1 70.67 -2.32 -35.26
CA MET A 1 71.15 -3.07 -34.09
C MET A 1 71.60 -2.04 -33.09
N ASP A 2 70.91 -1.98 -31.95
CA ASP A 2 71.13 -1.05 -30.82
C ASP A 2 70.36 0.29 -30.90
N SER A 3 69.13 0.30 -30.35
CA SER A 3 68.56 1.45 -29.59
C SER A 3 67.06 1.34 -29.25
N VAL A 4 66.33 0.31 -29.69
CA VAL A 4 64.89 0.16 -29.33
C VAL A 4 64.62 -0.97 -28.32
N ALA A 5 65.56 -1.90 -28.11
CA ALA A 5 65.39 -3.03 -27.20
C ALA A 5 65.89 -2.79 -25.75
N GLN A 6 66.49 -1.63 -25.45
CA GLN A 6 67.01 -1.30 -24.11
C GLN A 6 66.09 -0.38 -23.28
N ARG A 7 64.96 0.10 -23.83
CA ARG A 7 63.98 0.89 -23.07
C ARG A 7 62.84 0.09 -22.42
N ALA A 8 62.79 -1.23 -22.63
CA ALA A 8 61.72 -2.09 -22.09
C ALA A 8 62.16 -2.95 -20.88
N ALA A 9 63.39 -2.76 -20.37
CA ALA A 9 63.95 -3.56 -19.27
C ALA A 9 64.12 -2.81 -17.95
N ASP A 10 63.91 -1.49 -17.90
CA ASP A 10 64.24 -0.65 -16.72
C ASP A 10 63.03 -0.16 -15.90
N GLU A 11 61.79 -0.56 -16.23
CA GLU A 11 60.58 -0.17 -15.49
C GLU A 11 60.02 -1.28 -14.58
N ARG A 12 60.73 -2.40 -14.40
CA ARG A 12 60.33 -3.52 -13.51
C ARG A 12 61.01 -3.50 -12.13
N GLY A 13 61.21 -2.32 -11.56
CA GLY A 13 61.91 -2.21 -10.27
C GLY A 13 61.74 -0.89 -9.54
N ARG A 14 60.51 -0.44 -9.27
CA ARG A 14 60.26 0.62 -8.27
C ARG A 14 58.85 0.53 -7.69
N VAL A 15 58.66 -0.38 -6.74
CA VAL A 15 57.52 -0.33 -5.83
C VAL A 15 57.85 0.72 -4.78
N GLU A 16 57.53 1.98 -5.06
CA GLU A 16 57.44 3.00 -4.03
C GLU A 16 56.12 2.81 -3.29
N SER A 17 56.23 2.45 -2.02
CA SER A 17 55.14 2.33 -1.05
C SER A 17 54.40 3.66 -0.94
N ILE A 18 53.21 3.74 -1.53
CA ILE A 18 52.26 4.81 -1.24
C ILE A 18 51.68 4.52 0.15
N SER A 19 52.19 5.21 1.17
CA SER A 19 51.54 5.28 2.48
C SER A 19 50.16 5.90 2.31
N ILE A 20 49.13 5.08 2.36
CA ILE A 20 47.76 5.54 2.49
C ILE A 20 47.64 6.10 3.91
N ALA A 21 47.49 7.42 4.01
CA ALA A 21 47.20 8.09 5.25
C ALA A 21 45.97 7.45 5.90
N THR A 22 46.16 6.92 7.10
CA THR A 22 45.10 6.38 7.95
C THR A 22 44.14 7.52 8.26
N VAL A 23 42.98 7.54 7.60
CA VAL A 23 41.88 8.43 8.00
C VAL A 23 41.36 7.89 9.33
N ALA A 24 41.61 8.64 10.40
CA ALA A 24 41.06 8.37 11.71
C ALA A 24 39.53 8.23 11.64
N PRO A 25 38.90 7.29 12.35
CA PRO A 25 37.45 7.16 12.34
C PRO A 25 36.86 8.40 13.03
N ILE A 26 36.04 9.15 12.29
CA ILE A 26 35.22 10.22 12.84
C ILE A 26 34.18 9.55 13.74
N ALA A 27 34.43 9.58 15.05
CA ALA A 27 33.44 9.26 16.07
C ALA A 27 32.37 10.36 16.06
N GLY A 28 31.38 10.21 15.19
CA GLY A 28 30.19 11.05 15.11
C GLY A 28 28.95 10.19 15.27
N THR A 29 28.18 10.46 16.31
CA THR A 29 26.89 9.83 16.64
C THR A 29 25.86 10.04 15.53
N GLN A 30 25.90 9.21 14.48
CA GLN A 30 24.81 9.13 13.52
C GLN A 30 23.78 8.12 14.04
N GLY A 31 22.59 8.63 14.41
CA GLY A 31 21.44 7.82 14.80
C GLY A 31 20.91 6.96 13.65
N CYS A 32 19.89 6.15 13.94
CA CYS A 32 19.25 5.28 12.95
C CYS A 32 18.80 6.11 11.72
N PRO A 33 19.16 5.72 10.49
CA PRO A 33 18.82 6.50 9.29
C PRO A 33 17.32 6.53 8.99
N TYR A 34 16.53 5.63 9.59
CA TYR A 34 15.09 5.54 9.38
C TYR A 34 14.27 6.32 10.41
N CYS A 35 14.71 6.40 11.67
CA CYS A 35 13.94 7.01 12.76
C CYS A 35 14.70 8.03 13.61
N GLY A 36 15.99 8.28 13.33
CA GLY A 36 16.82 9.24 14.03
C GLY A 36 17.26 8.85 15.45
N SER A 37 16.88 7.66 15.94
CA SER A 37 17.19 7.24 17.31
C SER A 37 18.71 7.05 17.54
N PRO A 38 19.28 7.56 18.65
CA PRO A 38 20.73 7.58 18.89
C PRO A 38 21.36 6.22 19.22
N ALA A 39 20.55 5.17 19.43
CA ALA A 39 21.01 3.84 19.85
C ALA A 39 21.60 2.95 18.73
N ALA A 40 21.80 3.48 17.52
CA ALA A 40 22.23 2.69 16.38
C ALA A 40 23.76 2.62 16.28
N ARG A 41 24.38 1.80 17.13
CA ARG A 41 25.51 0.90 16.75
C ARG A 41 26.18 0.27 17.98
N THR A 42 25.60 -0.83 18.45
CA THR A 42 26.39 -1.97 18.96
C THR A 42 25.67 -3.26 18.61
N GLY A 43 26.11 -3.94 17.54
CA GLY A 43 25.85 -5.37 17.29
C GLY A 43 24.44 -5.85 16.91
N ALA A 44 23.41 -5.00 16.90
CA ALA A 44 22.05 -5.42 16.56
C ALA A 44 21.78 -5.38 15.02
N GLN A 45 21.18 -6.44 14.48
CA GLN A 45 20.74 -6.52 13.07
C GLN A 45 19.53 -5.61 12.77
N PHE A 46 18.79 -5.23 13.81
CA PHE A 46 17.58 -4.41 13.72
C PHE A 46 17.62 -3.25 14.73
N CYS A 47 17.02 -2.12 14.39
CA CYS A 47 16.87 -0.98 15.30
C CYS A 47 15.81 -1.30 16.36
N SER A 48 16.15 -1.16 17.64
CA SER A 48 15.22 -1.43 18.75
C SER A 48 14.05 -0.45 18.86
N ALA A 49 14.16 0.74 18.25
CA ALA A 49 13.13 1.77 18.32
C ALA A 49 12.08 1.66 17.19
N CYS A 50 12.48 1.21 16.00
CA CYS A 50 11.60 1.17 14.82
C CYS A 50 11.60 -0.17 14.08
N GLY A 51 12.38 -1.16 14.52
CA GLY A 51 12.44 -2.50 13.92
C GLY A 51 13.16 -2.58 12.57
N SER A 52 13.66 -1.47 12.01
CA SER A 52 14.30 -1.45 10.69
C SER A 52 15.65 -2.18 10.70
N ALA A 53 15.93 -2.98 9.66
CA ALA A 53 17.20 -3.67 9.49
C ALA A 53 18.34 -2.67 9.23
N LEU A 54 19.42 -2.76 10.00
CA LEU A 54 20.62 -1.94 9.82
C LEU A 54 21.59 -2.72 8.92
N SER A 55 21.76 -2.29 7.66
CA SER A 55 22.57 -3.02 6.69
C SER A 55 24.04 -3.11 7.13
N GLN A 56 24.56 -4.33 7.25
CA GLN A 56 26.00 -4.55 7.39
C GLN A 56 26.61 -4.61 5.99
N SER A 57 27.42 -3.60 5.63
CA SER A 57 28.42 -3.77 4.59
C SER A 57 29.64 -4.47 5.20
N SER A 58 29.76 -5.78 5.01
CA SER A 58 31.02 -6.49 5.26
C SER A 58 31.88 -6.40 4.01
N PRO A 59 33.14 -5.92 4.08
CA PRO A 59 34.12 -6.12 3.03
C PRO A 59 34.68 -7.55 3.12
N ASP A 60 35.26 -8.01 2.01
CA ASP A 60 36.05 -9.25 1.83
C ASP A 60 35.30 -10.53 1.40
N ALA A 61 35.22 -10.73 0.08
CA ALA A 61 35.45 -12.02 -0.57
C ALA A 61 35.98 -11.82 -2.00
N PRO A 62 37.15 -12.36 -2.39
CA PRO A 62 37.67 -12.23 -3.73
C PRO A 62 36.99 -13.22 -4.68
N SER A 63 36.45 -12.70 -5.78
CA SER A 63 35.93 -13.47 -6.92
C SER A 63 37.08 -13.86 -7.86
N THR A 64 37.47 -15.13 -7.85
CA THR A 64 38.28 -15.71 -8.94
C THR A 64 37.38 -16.38 -9.97
N VAL A 65 37.25 -15.74 -11.12
CA VAL A 65 36.72 -16.32 -12.36
C VAL A 65 37.77 -17.27 -12.94
N SER A 66 37.48 -18.56 -13.01
CA SER A 66 38.30 -19.53 -13.73
C SER A 66 37.72 -19.72 -15.13
N VAL A 67 38.48 -19.29 -16.14
CA VAL A 67 38.23 -19.56 -17.56
C VAL A 67 38.73 -20.97 -17.87
N ALA A 68 37.85 -21.83 -18.38
CA ALA A 68 38.23 -23.06 -19.05
C ALA A 68 37.54 -23.10 -20.42
N GLY A 69 38.34 -23.13 -21.49
CA GLY A 69 37.91 -23.54 -22.83
C GLY A 69 38.26 -25.01 -23.11
N PRO A 70 38.13 -25.49 -24.35
CA PRO A 70 36.89 -26.08 -24.86
C PRO A 70 37.06 -27.56 -25.25
N HIS A 71 35.98 -28.36 -25.24
CA HIS A 71 35.90 -29.61 -26.00
C HIS A 71 34.45 -29.92 -26.45
N ASP A 72 34.28 -29.86 -27.77
CA ASP A 72 33.53 -30.74 -28.68
C ASP A 72 32.04 -31.12 -28.48
N ALA A 73 31.26 -30.65 -29.47
CA ALA A 73 30.33 -31.37 -30.33
C ALA A 73 28.98 -31.92 -29.79
N ALA A 74 27.87 -31.34 -30.29
CA ALA A 74 26.85 -32.04 -31.08
C ALA A 74 25.81 -31.08 -31.67
N GLN A 75 25.43 -31.31 -32.93
CA GLN A 75 24.51 -30.53 -33.75
C GLN A 75 23.03 -30.87 -33.46
N GLY A 76 22.13 -29.87 -33.53
CA GLY A 76 20.66 -30.00 -33.48
C GLY A 76 19.95 -28.72 -33.97
N PRO A 77 18.72 -28.79 -34.50
CA PRO A 77 18.27 -27.94 -35.62
C PRO A 77 17.76 -26.53 -35.25
N SER A 78 17.73 -25.67 -36.27
CA SER A 78 17.60 -24.22 -36.30
C SER A 78 16.38 -23.60 -35.59
N ALA A 79 16.66 -22.70 -34.65
CA ALA A 79 15.72 -21.84 -33.90
C ALA A 79 15.07 -20.68 -34.71
N GLY A 80 15.11 -20.72 -36.04
CA GLY A 80 14.65 -19.61 -36.90
C GLY A 80 13.14 -19.55 -37.13
N THR A 81 12.45 -20.70 -37.08
CA THR A 81 11.03 -20.79 -37.50
C THR A 81 10.05 -20.44 -36.37
N GLY A 82 10.44 -20.67 -35.11
CA GLY A 82 9.59 -20.38 -33.94
C GLY A 82 9.47 -18.89 -33.63
N VAL A 83 10.55 -18.13 -33.79
CA VAL A 83 10.57 -16.68 -33.52
C VAL A 83 9.74 -15.92 -34.56
N LEU A 84 9.75 -16.36 -35.83
CA LEU A 84 8.97 -15.72 -36.89
C LEU A 84 7.45 -15.90 -36.70
N LEU A 85 7.01 -17.07 -36.21
CA LEU A 85 5.58 -17.33 -35.93
C LEU A 85 5.06 -16.55 -34.73
N ILE A 86 5.88 -16.35 -33.69
CA ILE A 86 5.52 -15.56 -32.52
C ILE A 86 5.37 -14.08 -32.88
N LEU A 87 6.25 -13.54 -33.73
CA LEU A 87 6.17 -12.13 -34.16
C LEU A 87 4.96 -11.85 -35.05
N VAL A 88 4.54 -12.81 -35.89
CA VAL A 88 3.31 -12.67 -36.71
C VAL A 88 2.05 -12.72 -35.85
N PHE A 89 2.01 -13.57 -34.81
CA PHE A 89 0.88 -13.64 -33.88
C PHE A 89 0.73 -12.35 -33.04
N LEU A 90 1.84 -11.76 -32.58
CA LEU A 90 1.82 -10.50 -31.84
C LEU A 90 1.39 -9.30 -32.70
N ALA A 91 1.74 -9.29 -33.99
CA ALA A 91 1.32 -8.25 -34.91
C ALA A 91 -0.19 -8.32 -35.24
N LEU A 92 -0.75 -9.53 -35.38
CA LEU A 92 -2.19 -9.72 -35.62
C LEU A 92 -3.04 -9.41 -34.38
N ALA A 93 -2.54 -9.71 -33.17
CA ALA A 93 -3.22 -9.36 -31.92
C ALA A 93 -3.22 -7.84 -31.65
N GLY A 94 -2.14 -7.13 -32.03
CA GLY A 94 -2.06 -5.67 -31.89
C GLY A 94 -3.00 -4.90 -32.83
N TRP A 95 -3.30 -5.46 -34.01
CA TRP A 95 -4.23 -4.84 -34.97
C TRP A 95 -5.69 -4.98 -34.51
N TRP A 96 -6.05 -6.09 -33.87
CA TRP A 96 -7.39 -6.32 -33.33
C TRP A 96 -7.72 -5.45 -32.10
N ALA A 97 -6.71 -5.14 -31.27
CA ALA A 97 -6.88 -4.26 -30.11
C ALA A 97 -7.05 -2.77 -30.50
N TYR A 98 -6.50 -2.34 -31.64
CA TYR A 98 -6.59 -0.96 -32.11
C TYR A 98 -7.98 -0.61 -32.67
N ASP A 99 -8.58 -1.49 -33.48
CA ASP A 99 -9.94 -1.28 -34.02
C ASP A 99 -11.03 -1.34 -32.94
N TYR A 100 -10.83 -2.14 -31.89
CA TYR A 100 -11.76 -2.20 -30.75
C TYR A 100 -11.78 -0.90 -29.93
N TYR A 101 -10.64 -0.24 -29.76
CA TYR A 101 -10.54 1.02 -29.02
C TYR A 101 -10.94 2.26 -29.85
N ALA A 102 -10.75 2.23 -31.18
CA ALA A 102 -11.12 3.35 -32.05
C ALA A 102 -12.64 3.54 -32.18
N ALA A 103 -13.44 2.50 -31.96
CA ALA A 103 -14.91 2.54 -32.12
C ALA A 103 -15.68 3.10 -30.90
N HIS A 104 -15.05 3.29 -29.74
CA HIS A 104 -15.74 3.70 -28.49
C HIS A 104 -15.49 5.15 -28.04
N ILE A 105 -14.77 5.97 -28.81
CA ILE A 105 -14.50 7.39 -28.49
C ILE A 105 -15.36 8.36 -29.36
N ALA A 106 -16.38 7.87 -30.07
CA ALA A 106 -17.14 8.68 -31.02
C ALA A 106 -18.55 9.12 -30.57
N THR A 107 -18.86 9.17 -29.26
CA THR A 107 -20.15 9.72 -28.79
C THR A 107 -20.00 10.53 -27.50
N ILE A 108 -19.37 11.70 -27.58
CA ILE A 108 -19.58 12.79 -26.61
C ILE A 108 -19.80 14.08 -27.42
N GLU A 109 -21.07 14.45 -27.57
CA GLU A 109 -21.49 15.74 -28.11
C GLU A 109 -21.24 16.84 -27.05
N PRO A 110 -20.69 18.01 -27.43
CA PRO A 110 -20.55 19.15 -26.54
C PRO A 110 -21.71 20.14 -26.76
N SER A 111 -22.65 20.21 -25.82
CA SER A 111 -23.58 21.35 -25.69
C SER A 111 -23.21 22.13 -24.43
N SER A 112 -22.34 23.12 -24.58
CA SER A 112 -22.69 24.54 -24.78
C SER A 112 -23.13 25.23 -23.48
N ILE A 113 -22.11 25.72 -22.78
CA ILE A 113 -22.17 26.87 -21.87
C ILE A 113 -22.43 28.13 -22.70
N SER A 114 -23.48 28.88 -22.37
CA SER A 114 -23.46 30.34 -22.49
C SER A 114 -24.60 31.00 -21.72
N ALA A 115 -24.18 31.88 -20.81
CA ALA A 115 -24.79 33.15 -20.40
C ALA A 115 -26.19 33.13 -19.74
N SER A 116 -26.24 33.60 -18.49
CA SER A 116 -26.76 34.95 -18.21
C SER A 116 -26.31 35.44 -16.83
N LEU A 117 -25.54 36.53 -16.85
CA LEU A 117 -25.36 37.46 -15.73
C LEU A 117 -26.64 38.26 -15.59
N GLU A 118 -27.35 38.16 -14.47
CA GLU A 118 -28.15 39.27 -13.98
C GLU A 118 -27.92 39.47 -12.49
N THR A 119 -27.34 40.63 -12.23
CA THR A 119 -27.28 41.36 -10.96
C THR A 119 -28.67 41.63 -10.42
N THR A 120 -28.93 41.35 -9.14
CA THR A 120 -29.78 42.23 -8.32
C THR A 120 -29.28 42.25 -6.88
N SER A 121 -29.32 43.47 -6.33
CA SER A 121 -28.79 43.89 -5.04
C SER A 121 -29.60 43.41 -3.84
N ALA A 122 -28.89 43.32 -2.72
CA ALA A 122 -29.28 43.66 -1.34
C ALA A 122 -30.77 43.67 -0.97
N GLU A 123 -31.13 42.86 0.03
CA GLU A 123 -31.92 43.33 1.17
C GLU A 123 -31.68 42.49 2.43
N SER A 124 -31.47 43.20 3.53
CA SER A 124 -31.26 42.73 4.89
C SER A 124 -32.59 42.40 5.56
N HIS A 125 -32.75 41.27 6.25
CA HIS A 125 -33.71 41.16 7.37
C HIS A 125 -33.32 40.06 8.37
N VAL A 126 -32.78 40.51 9.50
CA VAL A 126 -33.14 40.21 10.91
C VAL A 126 -33.79 38.86 11.24
N ALA A 127 -33.15 38.12 12.15
CA ALA A 127 -33.68 36.96 12.88
C ALA A 127 -34.79 37.32 13.88
N PRO A 128 -35.60 36.33 14.29
CA PRO A 128 -35.90 36.23 15.71
C PRO A 128 -35.73 34.81 16.28
N THR A 129 -35.20 34.82 17.49
CA THR A 129 -35.26 33.79 18.54
C THR A 129 -36.69 33.36 18.89
N ALA A 130 -36.91 32.08 19.19
CA ALA A 130 -37.53 31.62 20.44
C ALA A 130 -37.70 30.08 20.53
N SER A 131 -37.13 29.54 21.62
CA SER A 131 -37.66 28.58 22.58
C SER A 131 -38.44 27.31 22.18
N ALA A 132 -37.92 26.20 22.69
CA ALA A 132 -38.53 24.87 22.83
C ALA A 132 -39.72 24.82 23.81
N PRO A 133 -40.42 23.68 23.86
CA PRO A 133 -40.86 23.11 25.13
C PRO A 133 -40.31 21.70 25.37
N ALA A 134 -40.18 21.41 26.65
CA ALA A 134 -39.77 20.15 27.26
C ALA A 134 -40.89 19.09 27.22
N ASP A 135 -40.49 17.82 27.14
CA ASP A 135 -40.92 16.72 28.02
C ASP A 135 -40.66 15.37 27.36
N ALA A 136 -39.55 14.72 27.72
CA ALA A 136 -39.38 13.28 27.58
C ALA A 136 -38.48 12.79 28.73
N ALA A 137 -39.03 11.86 29.52
CA ALA A 137 -38.44 11.28 30.71
C ALA A 137 -37.08 10.59 30.43
N PRO A 138 -36.17 10.53 31.43
CA PRO A 138 -34.86 9.94 31.24
C PRO A 138 -34.98 8.41 31.13
N VAL A 139 -34.66 7.88 29.95
CA VAL A 139 -34.32 6.47 29.79
C VAL A 139 -32.93 6.30 30.39
N ASP A 140 -32.78 5.39 31.35
CA ASP A 140 -31.50 4.95 31.92
C ASP A 140 -30.61 4.35 30.81
N GLN A 141 -29.94 5.21 30.06
CA GLN A 141 -28.83 4.83 29.21
C GLN A 141 -27.58 4.83 30.08
N LYS A 142 -27.07 3.62 30.36
CA LYS A 142 -25.69 3.42 30.78
C LYS A 142 -24.80 4.32 29.92
N PRO A 143 -23.94 5.19 30.51
CA PRO A 143 -23.13 6.10 29.73
C PRO A 143 -22.35 5.31 28.68
N ALA A 144 -22.52 5.66 27.41
CA ALA A 144 -21.63 5.18 26.36
C ALA A 144 -20.20 5.44 26.83
N GLU A 145 -19.36 4.41 26.81
CA GLU A 145 -17.93 4.57 27.11
C GLU A 145 -17.39 5.77 26.32
N PRO A 146 -16.52 6.59 26.90
CA PRO A 146 -16.15 7.85 26.29
C PRO A 146 -15.58 7.58 24.90
N THR A 147 -16.27 8.08 23.88
CA THR A 147 -15.88 8.16 22.47
C THR A 147 -14.66 9.07 22.25
N THR A 148 -13.87 9.32 23.31
CA THR A 148 -12.77 10.27 23.31
C THR A 148 -11.55 9.64 22.66
N PHE A 149 -11.45 9.76 21.34
CA PHE A 149 -10.22 9.51 20.61
C PHE A 149 -9.37 10.80 20.58
N SER A 150 -8.17 10.78 21.17
CA SER A 150 -7.33 11.99 21.32
C SER A 150 -5.88 11.84 20.83
N THR A 151 -5.38 10.61 20.67
CA THR A 151 -3.93 10.38 20.54
C THR A 151 -3.46 10.17 19.10
N GLY A 152 -4.36 10.16 18.12
CA GLY A 152 -4.01 9.89 16.71
C GLY A 152 -3.32 8.53 16.50
N ASN A 153 -3.40 7.62 17.47
CA ASN A 153 -2.81 6.29 17.42
C ASN A 153 -3.79 5.28 16.81
N MET A 154 -3.30 4.43 15.91
CA MET A 154 -4.13 3.45 15.21
C MET A 154 -4.73 2.38 16.13
N GLU A 155 -3.99 1.90 17.14
CA GLU A 155 -4.55 0.88 18.07
C GLU A 155 -5.75 1.41 18.84
N GLU A 156 -5.64 2.65 19.32
CA GLU A 156 -6.73 3.33 20.01
C GLU A 156 -7.88 3.68 19.06
N ALA A 157 -7.58 3.99 17.79
CA ALA A 157 -8.60 4.22 16.76
C ALA A 157 -9.43 2.95 16.53
N LEU A 158 -8.77 1.80 16.38
CA LEU A 158 -9.42 0.51 16.22
C LEU A 158 -10.26 0.14 17.46
N ARG A 159 -9.74 0.44 18.67
CA ARG A 159 -10.50 0.25 19.92
C ARG A 159 -11.76 1.11 19.98
N VAL A 160 -11.68 2.38 19.59
CA VAL A 160 -12.83 3.32 19.59
C VAL A 160 -13.86 2.95 18.52
N LEU A 161 -13.42 2.52 17.33
CA LEU A 161 -14.34 2.04 16.29
C LEU A 161 -15.04 0.75 16.70
N GLY A 162 -14.30 -0.17 17.35
CA GLY A 162 -14.80 -1.50 17.69
C GLY A 162 -15.34 -2.23 16.46
N SER A 163 -16.31 -3.12 16.66
CA SER A 163 -16.96 -3.86 15.56
C SER A 163 -18.18 -3.16 14.95
N ASP A 164 -18.61 -2.02 15.51
CA ASP A 164 -19.83 -1.32 15.11
C ASP A 164 -19.67 0.20 15.25
N PRO A 165 -18.83 0.83 14.40
CA PRO A 165 -18.54 2.24 14.51
C PRO A 165 -19.78 3.08 14.19
N THR A 166 -20.09 4.03 15.06
CA THR A 166 -21.08 5.08 14.77
C THR A 166 -20.46 6.20 13.93
N PRO A 167 -21.26 7.00 13.20
CA PRO A 167 -20.76 8.18 12.49
C PRO A 167 -19.95 9.12 13.38
N GLU A 168 -20.34 9.28 14.65
CA GLU A 168 -19.64 10.14 15.61
C GLU A 168 -18.28 9.55 16.00
N SER A 169 -18.21 8.25 16.27
CA SER A 169 -16.94 7.57 16.58
C SER A 169 -15.97 7.65 15.39
N LEU A 170 -16.48 7.50 14.17
CA LEU A 170 -15.69 7.59 12.95
C LEU A 170 -15.24 9.02 12.66
N GLN A 171 -16.10 10.01 12.91
CA GLN A 171 -15.72 11.42 12.81
C GLN A 171 -14.63 11.78 13.83
N ALA A 172 -14.72 11.30 15.06
CA ALA A 172 -13.69 11.51 16.07
C ALA A 172 -12.34 10.90 15.66
N VAL A 173 -12.37 9.64 15.18
CA VAL A 173 -11.18 8.93 14.70
C VAL A 173 -10.56 9.63 13.50
N THR A 174 -11.34 9.87 12.45
CA THR A 174 -10.83 10.49 11.22
C THR A 174 -10.39 11.93 11.45
N GLY A 175 -11.08 12.67 12.32
CA GLY A 175 -10.73 14.03 12.71
C GLY A 175 -9.36 14.10 13.38
N ALA A 176 -9.10 13.25 14.38
CA ALA A 176 -7.82 13.25 15.08
C ALA A 176 -6.68 12.65 14.24
N LEU A 177 -6.92 11.61 13.44
CA LEU A 177 -5.93 11.10 12.48
C LEU A 177 -5.58 12.18 11.43
N GLY A 178 -6.55 13.00 11.03
CA GLY A 178 -6.33 14.12 10.12
C GLY A 178 -5.46 15.25 10.69
N GLN A 179 -5.23 15.29 12.00
CA GLN A 179 -4.32 16.25 12.66
C GLN A 179 -2.88 15.73 12.76
N LEU A 180 -2.62 14.50 12.32
CA LEU A 180 -1.27 13.96 12.34
C LEU A 180 -0.35 14.76 11.42
N THR A 181 0.88 14.97 11.88
CA THR A 181 1.92 15.53 11.02
C THR A 181 2.30 14.49 9.98
N LEU A 182 1.94 14.76 8.73
CA LEU A 182 2.25 13.88 7.61
C LEU A 182 3.72 14.05 7.19
N PRO A 183 4.35 12.99 6.64
CA PRO A 183 5.66 13.12 6.03
C PRO A 183 5.62 14.14 4.89
N LEU A 184 6.78 14.74 4.59
CA LEU A 184 6.92 15.61 3.44
C LEU A 184 6.59 14.83 2.16
N GLN A 185 5.87 15.49 1.26
CA GLN A 185 5.58 14.91 -0.05
C GLN A 185 6.88 14.83 -0.85
N GLY A 186 7.13 13.65 -1.43
CA GLY A 186 8.28 13.43 -2.30
C GLY A 186 7.93 13.67 -3.77
N ASP A 187 8.63 12.96 -4.67
CA ASP A 187 8.32 13.01 -6.09
C ASP A 187 7.15 12.06 -6.42
N SER A 188 5.93 12.59 -6.33
CA SER A 188 4.71 11.82 -6.63
C SER A 188 4.66 11.30 -8.06
N GLY A 189 5.31 11.97 -9.03
CA GLY A 189 5.34 11.52 -10.42
C GLY A 189 6.16 10.26 -10.58
N ALA A 190 7.39 10.29 -10.06
CA ALA A 190 8.28 9.13 -10.05
C ALA A 190 7.71 7.97 -9.23
N ALA A 191 7.15 8.25 -8.04
CA ALA A 191 6.55 7.23 -7.19
C ALA A 191 5.36 6.53 -7.86
N ARG A 192 4.48 7.27 -8.54
CA ARG A 192 3.34 6.69 -9.29
C ARG A 192 3.75 5.88 -10.50
N ALA A 193 4.84 6.22 -11.17
CA ALA A 193 5.39 5.39 -12.24
C ALA A 193 5.85 4.02 -11.72
N LEU A 194 6.55 4.00 -10.58
CA LEU A 194 6.95 2.76 -9.89
C LEU A 194 5.73 1.95 -9.44
N ASN A 195 4.74 2.61 -8.83
CA ASN A 195 3.47 1.98 -8.43
C ASN A 195 2.73 1.34 -9.60
N THR A 196 2.66 2.03 -10.75
CA THR A 196 2.00 1.50 -11.96
C THR A 196 2.67 0.22 -12.44
N ARG A 197 4.01 0.19 -12.46
CA ARG A 197 4.78 -1.02 -12.81
C ARG A 197 4.55 -2.15 -11.79
N ALA A 198 4.50 -1.83 -10.51
CA ALA A 198 4.23 -2.81 -9.47
C ALA A 198 2.83 -3.39 -9.57
N LEU A 199 1.81 -2.59 -9.87
CA LEU A 199 0.44 -3.04 -10.11
C LEU A 199 0.35 -3.97 -11.32
N ALA A 200 1.08 -3.69 -12.41
CA ALA A 200 1.16 -4.61 -13.56
C ALA A 200 1.71 -5.99 -13.15
N LEU A 201 2.75 -6.03 -12.32
CA LEU A 201 3.30 -7.28 -11.78
C LEU A 201 2.34 -7.96 -10.81
N SER A 202 1.66 -7.20 -9.96
CA SER A 202 0.63 -7.70 -9.03
C SER A 202 -0.54 -8.35 -9.78
N ASN A 203 -0.99 -7.74 -10.87
CA ASN A 203 -2.06 -8.29 -11.72
C ASN A 203 -1.64 -9.58 -12.44
N ALA A 204 -0.34 -9.73 -12.70
CA ALA A 204 0.27 -10.98 -13.19
C ALA A 204 0.60 -11.97 -12.06
N GLU A 205 0.16 -11.69 -10.83
CA GLU A 205 0.42 -12.47 -9.60
C GLU A 205 1.92 -12.62 -9.24
N MET A 206 2.78 -11.78 -9.82
CA MET A 206 4.21 -11.76 -9.58
C MET A 206 4.55 -10.93 -8.34
N TYR A 207 3.95 -11.27 -7.19
CA TYR A 207 4.01 -10.45 -5.97
C TYR A 207 5.45 -10.21 -5.48
N ALA A 208 6.30 -11.24 -5.52
CA ALA A 208 7.71 -11.12 -5.12
C ALA A 208 8.49 -10.07 -5.95
N SER A 209 8.11 -9.86 -7.21
CA SER A 209 8.70 -8.83 -8.07
C SER A 209 8.06 -7.44 -7.89
N ALA A 210 6.80 -7.38 -7.45
CA ALA A 210 6.10 -6.12 -7.18
C ALA A 210 6.53 -5.48 -5.86
N VAL A 211 6.80 -6.28 -4.82
CA VAL A 211 7.24 -5.82 -3.48
C VAL A 211 8.39 -4.80 -3.53
N PRO A 212 9.53 -5.04 -4.22
CA PRO A 212 10.63 -4.07 -4.23
C PRO A 212 10.28 -2.75 -4.93
N LEU A 213 9.43 -2.78 -5.97
CA LEU A 213 8.99 -1.55 -6.65
C LEU A 213 8.09 -0.70 -5.75
N LEU A 214 7.21 -1.33 -4.96
CA LEU A 214 6.37 -0.63 -4.00
C LEU A 214 7.18 -0.09 -2.81
N ALA A 215 8.23 -0.82 -2.40
CA ALA A 215 9.18 -0.34 -1.40
C ALA A 215 9.89 0.94 -1.89
N GLU A 216 10.36 0.93 -3.14
CA GLU A 216 11.00 2.09 -3.76
C GLU A 216 10.00 3.25 -3.91
N ALA A 217 8.79 2.98 -4.42
CA ALA A 217 7.74 3.98 -4.59
C ALA A 217 7.38 4.66 -3.26
N ALA A 218 7.25 3.90 -2.18
CA ALA A 218 6.98 4.42 -0.84
C ALA A 218 8.15 5.23 -0.25
N ALA A 219 9.38 4.97 -0.67
CA ALA A 219 10.54 5.78 -0.29
C ALA A 219 10.62 7.08 -1.10
N VAL A 220 10.24 7.04 -2.38
CA VAL A 220 10.25 8.20 -3.28
C VAL A 220 9.16 9.21 -2.93
N ASP A 221 7.95 8.75 -2.61
CA ASP A 221 6.90 9.59 -2.05
C ASP A 221 6.29 8.94 -0.79
N PRO A 222 6.79 9.29 0.40
CA PRO A 222 6.31 8.70 1.65
C PRO A 222 4.89 9.15 2.04
N ARG A 223 4.33 10.16 1.35
CA ARG A 223 3.01 10.73 1.63
C ARG A 223 1.89 10.16 0.74
N ASP A 224 2.20 9.33 -0.25
CA ASP A 224 1.16 8.76 -1.12
C ASP A 224 0.47 7.55 -0.44
N ALA A 225 -0.77 7.78 0.02
CA ALA A 225 -1.58 6.75 0.69
C ALA A 225 -1.92 5.57 -0.24
N GLU A 226 -2.06 5.79 -1.54
CA GLU A 226 -2.39 4.72 -2.49
C GLU A 226 -1.22 3.75 -2.66
N ILE A 227 0.00 4.28 -2.65
CA ILE A 227 1.20 3.45 -2.67
C ILE A 227 1.28 2.58 -1.41
N ARG A 228 0.94 3.13 -0.23
CA ARG A 228 0.86 2.36 1.03
C ARG A 228 -0.19 1.24 0.93
N GLU A 229 -1.38 1.53 0.38
CA GLU A 229 -2.46 0.54 0.18
C GLU A 229 -1.99 -0.61 -0.72
N ASN A 230 -1.47 -0.27 -1.90
CA ASN A 230 -0.99 -1.26 -2.86
C ASN A 230 0.16 -2.07 -2.26
N TYR A 231 1.03 -1.42 -1.48
CA TYR A 231 2.12 -2.12 -0.82
C TYR A 231 1.63 -3.13 0.21
N ALA A 232 0.69 -2.74 1.07
CA ALA A 232 0.07 -3.63 2.03
C ALA A 232 -0.60 -4.83 1.33
N TYR A 233 -1.36 -4.58 0.27
CA TYR A 233 -2.00 -5.63 -0.52
C TYR A 233 -1.00 -6.63 -1.11
N VAL A 234 0.08 -6.13 -1.73
CA VAL A 234 1.10 -6.99 -2.35
C VAL A 234 1.92 -7.75 -1.29
N LEU A 235 2.22 -7.12 -0.14
CA LEU A 235 2.87 -7.80 0.98
C LEU A 235 2.00 -8.93 1.52
N TRP A 236 0.70 -8.69 1.66
CA TRP A 236 -0.24 -9.74 2.01
C TRP A 236 -0.22 -10.89 1.00
N ARG A 237 -0.41 -10.60 -0.30
CA ARG A 237 -0.42 -11.64 -1.36
C ARG A 237 0.91 -12.39 -1.50
N SER A 238 2.02 -11.78 -1.08
CA SER A 238 3.34 -12.42 -1.04
C SER A 238 3.62 -13.22 0.24
N GLY A 239 2.70 -13.24 1.21
CA GLY A 239 2.83 -14.02 2.44
C GLY A 239 3.56 -13.28 3.59
N ASP A 240 3.60 -11.95 3.56
CA ASP A 240 4.18 -11.11 4.63
C ASP A 240 3.09 -10.25 5.31
N PRO A 241 2.16 -10.87 6.06
CA PRO A 241 1.04 -10.16 6.69
C PRO A 241 1.48 -9.19 7.79
N VAL A 242 2.61 -9.47 8.46
CA VAL A 242 3.16 -8.61 9.52
C VAL A 242 3.53 -7.23 8.96
N ARG A 243 4.26 -7.20 7.84
CA ARG A 243 4.58 -5.92 7.19
C ARG A 243 3.36 -5.31 6.51
N ALA A 244 2.46 -6.11 5.96
CA ALA A 244 1.20 -5.63 5.39
C ALA A 244 0.39 -4.80 6.40
N ARG A 245 0.32 -5.23 7.67
CA ARG A 245 -0.41 -4.53 8.74
C ARG A 245 0.12 -3.10 8.93
N GLY A 246 1.43 -2.94 9.04
CA GLY A 246 2.06 -1.62 9.17
C GLY A 246 1.71 -0.68 8.02
N PHE A 247 1.86 -1.13 6.77
CA PHE A 247 1.56 -0.30 5.61
C PHE A 247 0.06 -0.02 5.42
N ALA A 248 -0.83 -0.93 5.83
CA ALA A 248 -2.26 -0.69 5.83
C ALA A 248 -2.65 0.39 6.84
N MET A 249 -2.07 0.34 8.05
CA MET A 249 -2.25 1.38 9.08
C MET A 249 -1.74 2.73 8.60
N ASP A 250 -0.56 2.76 7.97
CA ASP A 250 0.03 3.98 7.42
C ASP A 250 -0.88 4.63 6.37
N SER A 251 -1.51 3.84 5.50
CA SER A 251 -2.46 4.37 4.53
C SER A 251 -3.62 5.12 5.21
N VAL A 252 -4.22 4.51 6.24
CA VAL A 252 -5.30 5.15 7.00
C VAL A 252 -4.81 6.42 7.71
N MET A 253 -3.59 6.43 8.25
CA MET A 253 -3.01 7.62 8.87
C MET A 253 -2.76 8.75 7.85
N LEU A 254 -2.37 8.42 6.62
CA LEU A 254 -2.15 9.39 5.54
C LEU A 254 -3.46 9.93 4.96
N ALA A 255 -4.50 9.09 4.87
CA ALA A 255 -5.77 9.43 4.26
C ALA A 255 -6.95 8.85 5.07
N PRO A 256 -7.26 9.40 6.26
CA PRO A 256 -8.24 8.80 7.17
C PRO A 256 -9.68 8.83 6.65
N SER A 257 -10.00 9.68 5.68
CA SER A 257 -11.31 9.71 5.02
C SER A 257 -11.41 8.78 3.79
N ARG A 258 -10.33 8.09 3.41
CA ARG A 258 -10.30 7.21 2.24
C ARG A 258 -10.90 5.85 2.57
N ALA A 259 -12.07 5.56 2.00
CA ALA A 259 -12.77 4.29 2.23
C ALA A 259 -11.92 3.05 1.90
N SER A 260 -11.12 3.08 0.81
CA SER A 260 -10.28 1.95 0.42
C SER A 260 -9.17 1.63 1.43
N ALA A 261 -8.62 2.64 2.12
CA ALA A 261 -7.62 2.46 3.16
C ALA A 261 -8.18 1.62 4.33
N TRP A 262 -9.39 1.95 4.79
CA TRP A 262 -10.07 1.19 5.83
C TRP A 262 -10.42 -0.22 5.38
N ALA A 263 -10.92 -0.42 4.16
CA ALA A 263 -11.22 -1.75 3.65
C ALA A 263 -9.97 -2.64 3.60
N ASN A 264 -8.83 -2.10 3.16
CA ASN A 264 -7.57 -2.83 3.10
C ASN A 264 -7.01 -3.15 4.49
N LEU A 265 -7.10 -2.22 5.45
CA LEU A 265 -6.76 -2.51 6.85
C LEU A 265 -7.64 -3.61 7.43
N GLY A 266 -8.95 -3.58 7.16
CA GLY A 266 -9.87 -4.64 7.58
C GLY A 266 -9.49 -6.01 7.03
N HIS A 267 -9.08 -6.10 5.76
CA HIS A 267 -8.60 -7.36 5.18
C HIS A 267 -7.39 -7.91 5.93
N VAL A 268 -6.39 -7.06 6.19
CA VAL A 268 -5.17 -7.47 6.89
C VAL A 268 -5.47 -7.90 8.33
N LEU A 269 -6.32 -7.15 9.04
CA LEU A 269 -6.73 -7.48 10.41
C LEU A 269 -7.51 -8.79 10.49
N ALA A 270 -8.41 -9.06 9.53
CA ALA A 270 -9.16 -10.31 9.52
C ALA A 270 -8.23 -11.52 9.39
N LEU A 271 -7.19 -11.42 8.58
CA LEU A 271 -6.20 -12.48 8.39
C LEU A 271 -5.29 -12.67 9.60
N ASP A 272 -5.05 -11.62 10.37
CA ASP A 272 -4.35 -11.67 11.67
C ASP A 272 -5.24 -12.24 12.79
N GLY A 273 -6.50 -12.60 12.47
CA GLY A 273 -7.47 -13.13 13.43
C GLY A 273 -8.22 -12.05 14.23
N GLU A 274 -7.99 -10.77 13.95
CA GLU A 274 -8.66 -9.63 14.58
C GLU A 274 -10.01 -9.33 13.92
N GLY A 275 -10.91 -10.33 13.90
CA GLY A 275 -12.16 -10.28 13.13
C GLY A 275 -13.13 -9.15 13.52
N ASP A 276 -13.19 -8.77 14.80
CA ASP A 276 -14.05 -7.67 15.25
C ASP A 276 -13.51 -6.30 14.81
N ALA A 277 -12.19 -6.09 14.87
CA ALA A 277 -11.56 -4.88 14.36
C ALA A 277 -11.71 -4.79 12.84
N ALA A 278 -11.58 -5.92 12.13
CA ALA A 278 -11.82 -5.99 10.69
C ALA A 278 -13.25 -5.59 10.31
N LEU A 279 -14.25 -6.09 11.04
CA LEU A 279 -15.64 -5.71 10.83
C LEU A 279 -15.86 -4.21 11.04
N GLY A 280 -15.23 -3.63 12.06
CA GLY A 280 -15.18 -2.18 12.27
C GLY A 280 -14.65 -1.43 11.06
N CYS A 281 -13.51 -1.87 10.52
CA CYS A 281 -12.90 -1.28 9.34
C CYS A 281 -13.78 -1.38 8.09
N TYR A 282 -14.46 -2.51 7.85
CA TYR A 282 -15.37 -2.65 6.70
C TYR A 282 -16.57 -1.71 6.81
N LYS A 283 -17.13 -1.55 8.01
CA LYS A 283 -18.19 -0.58 8.26
C LYS A 283 -17.71 0.86 8.10
N ALA A 284 -16.51 1.18 8.60
CA ALA A 284 -15.90 2.48 8.37
C ALA A 284 -15.72 2.77 6.86
N ALA A 285 -15.23 1.80 6.09
CA ALA A 285 -15.12 1.90 4.64
C ALA A 285 -16.48 2.15 3.97
N PHE A 286 -17.52 1.43 4.39
CA PHE A 286 -18.89 1.61 3.91
C PHE A 286 -19.43 3.02 4.21
N ILE A 287 -19.28 3.50 5.45
CA ILE A 287 -19.77 4.83 5.88
C ILE A 287 -19.02 5.96 5.16
N LEU A 288 -17.70 5.81 4.93
CA LEU A 288 -16.87 6.82 4.25
C LEU A 288 -17.00 6.79 2.72
N SER A 289 -17.61 5.75 2.16
CA SER A 289 -17.69 5.59 0.72
C SER A 289 -18.69 6.56 0.11
N ALA A 290 -18.28 7.23 -0.97
CA ALA A 290 -19.19 8.02 -1.80
C ALA A 290 -20.22 7.13 -2.53
N ASN A 291 -19.95 5.83 -2.64
CA ASN A 291 -20.87 4.85 -3.20
C ASN A 291 -20.85 3.56 -2.33
N PRO A 292 -21.74 3.49 -1.33
CA PRO A 292 -21.83 2.34 -0.43
C PRO A 292 -22.19 1.03 -1.14
N ASP A 293 -22.99 1.08 -2.21
CA ASP A 293 -23.35 -0.11 -3.01
C ASP A 293 -22.14 -0.73 -3.71
N ASN A 294 -21.23 0.11 -4.25
CA ASN A 294 -19.96 -0.36 -4.79
C ASN A 294 -19.08 -1.03 -3.73
N THR A 295 -19.21 -0.60 -2.46
CA THR A 295 -18.47 -1.20 -1.34
C THR A 295 -19.02 -2.58 -1.01
N ILE A 296 -20.35 -2.74 -1.01
CA ILE A 296 -21.00 -4.05 -0.89
C ILE A 296 -20.58 -4.98 -2.03
N GLU A 297 -20.63 -4.51 -3.28
CA GLU A 297 -20.24 -5.29 -4.46
C GLU A 297 -18.77 -5.70 -4.42
N PHE A 298 -17.88 -4.81 -3.96
CA PHE A 298 -16.47 -5.13 -3.76
C PHE A 298 -16.28 -6.31 -2.79
N PHE A 299 -16.97 -6.29 -1.65
CA PHE A 299 -16.89 -7.36 -0.66
C PHE A 299 -17.56 -8.66 -1.15
N ARG A 300 -18.64 -8.57 -1.93
CA ARG A 300 -19.27 -9.73 -2.58
C ARG A 300 -18.31 -10.44 -3.52
N LYS A 301 -17.69 -9.71 -4.45
CA LYS A 301 -16.67 -10.27 -5.37
C LYS A 301 -15.49 -10.88 -4.62
N ARG A 302 -15.10 -10.27 -3.48
CA ARG A 302 -14.03 -10.81 -2.65
C ARG A 302 -14.44 -12.15 -2.03
N LEU A 303 -15.67 -12.26 -1.53
CA LEU A 303 -16.20 -13.50 -0.94
C LEU A 303 -16.17 -14.67 -1.93
N GLU A 304 -16.31 -14.42 -3.24
CA GLU A 304 -16.29 -15.45 -4.28
C GLU A 304 -14.91 -16.07 -4.52
N VAL A 305 -13.82 -15.32 -4.27
CA VAL A 305 -12.44 -15.74 -4.57
C VAL A 305 -11.62 -16.05 -3.32
N GLU A 306 -12.07 -15.59 -2.16
CA GLU A 306 -11.33 -15.71 -0.91
C GLU A 306 -11.44 -17.13 -0.32
N THR A 307 -10.35 -17.60 0.28
CA THR A 307 -10.26 -18.94 0.88
C THR A 307 -9.88 -18.91 2.36
N ALA A 308 -9.36 -17.78 2.86
CA ALA A 308 -8.99 -17.64 4.26
C ALA A 308 -10.24 -17.59 5.17
N PRO A 309 -10.43 -18.55 6.09
CA PRO A 309 -11.66 -18.66 6.89
C PRO A 309 -11.99 -17.42 7.72
N GLN A 310 -10.97 -16.79 8.31
CA GLN A 310 -11.14 -15.61 9.15
C GLN A 310 -11.60 -14.39 8.34
N LEU A 311 -11.08 -14.26 7.11
CA LEU A 311 -11.46 -13.20 6.20
C LEU A 311 -12.88 -13.41 5.66
N LEU A 312 -13.21 -14.64 5.25
CA LEU A 312 -14.58 -15.01 4.86
C LEU A 312 -15.58 -14.69 5.99
N GLN A 313 -15.28 -15.10 7.22
CA GLN A 313 -16.16 -14.82 8.36
C GLN A 313 -16.39 -13.33 8.58
N ALA A 314 -15.34 -12.50 8.54
CA ALA A 314 -15.45 -11.06 8.73
C ALA A 314 -16.26 -10.38 7.61
N ILE A 315 -16.03 -10.77 6.35
CA ILE A 315 -16.76 -10.25 5.19
C ILE A 315 -18.23 -10.67 5.24
N THR A 316 -18.54 -11.93 5.57
CA THR A 316 -19.91 -12.42 5.71
C THR A 316 -20.66 -11.65 6.79
N ARG A 317 -20.07 -11.47 7.99
CA ARG A 317 -20.67 -10.66 9.07
C ARG A 317 -20.96 -9.22 8.65
N PHE A 318 -20.11 -8.63 7.82
CA PHE A 318 -20.35 -7.30 7.25
C PHE A 318 -21.55 -7.34 6.29
N LEU A 319 -21.55 -8.26 5.33
CA LEU A 319 -22.57 -8.35 4.29
C LEU A 319 -23.96 -8.71 4.83
N GLU A 320 -24.08 -9.59 5.82
CA GLU A 320 -25.38 -9.96 6.44
C GLU A 320 -26.19 -8.75 6.93
N ARG A 321 -25.51 -7.66 7.30
CA ARG A 321 -26.15 -6.44 7.81
C ARG A 321 -26.40 -5.38 6.74
N HIS A 322 -25.70 -5.44 5.60
CA HIS A 322 -25.68 -4.36 4.60
C HIS A 322 -26.12 -4.82 3.22
N ASP A 323 -26.16 -6.12 2.96
CA ASP A 323 -26.60 -6.72 1.71
C ASP A 323 -27.92 -7.46 1.92
N ALA A 324 -29.01 -6.87 1.41
CA ALA A 324 -30.35 -7.45 1.50
C ALA A 324 -30.46 -8.84 0.84
N THR A 325 -29.59 -9.15 -0.14
CA THR A 325 -29.59 -10.44 -0.82
C THR A 325 -29.05 -11.58 0.04
N LEU A 326 -28.04 -11.28 0.88
CA LEU A 326 -27.45 -12.23 1.84
C LEU A 326 -28.21 -12.26 3.17
N ALA A 327 -28.87 -11.18 3.55
CA ALA A 327 -29.78 -11.16 4.71
C ALA A 327 -30.99 -12.11 4.55
N ALA A 328 -31.35 -12.45 3.30
CA ALA A 328 -32.48 -13.33 2.98
C ALA A 328 -32.13 -14.83 3.00
N THR A 329 -30.84 -15.20 3.04
CA THR A 329 -30.40 -16.59 3.22
C THR A 329 -30.27 -16.90 4.71
N PRO A 330 -31.12 -17.76 5.30
CA PRO A 330 -30.98 -18.15 6.69
C PRO A 330 -29.64 -18.86 6.86
N VAL A 331 -28.77 -18.33 7.70
CA VAL A 331 -27.58 -19.07 8.16
C VAL A 331 -28.10 -20.31 8.89
N PRO A 332 -27.81 -21.54 8.45
CA PRO A 332 -28.12 -22.71 9.25
C PRO A 332 -27.39 -22.55 10.57
N ALA A 333 -28.14 -22.50 11.67
CA ALA A 333 -27.60 -22.37 13.01
C ALA A 333 -26.44 -23.36 13.15
N SER A 334 -25.26 -22.88 13.52
CA SER A 334 -24.13 -23.72 13.86
C SER A 334 -24.60 -24.71 14.92
N ASP A 335 -24.70 -25.97 14.55
CA ASP A 335 -25.16 -27.04 15.42
C ASP A 335 -24.17 -27.10 16.61
N PRO A 336 -24.60 -26.88 17.86
CA PRO A 336 -23.70 -26.94 19.02
C PRO A 336 -23.25 -28.38 19.35
N ALA A 337 -23.41 -29.31 18.41
CA ALA A 337 -23.13 -30.73 18.55
C ALA A 337 -22.22 -31.22 17.42
N VAL A 338 -20.96 -30.76 17.42
CA VAL A 338 -19.86 -31.59 16.94
C VAL A 338 -18.92 -31.81 18.13
N PRO A 339 -18.81 -33.04 18.67
CA PRO A 339 -18.03 -33.36 19.86
C PRO A 339 -16.52 -33.29 19.64
#